data_AF-A0A172TI03-F1
#
_entry.id   AF-A0A172TI03-F1
#
_cell.length_a   1.000
_cell.length_b   1.000
_cell.length_c   1.000
_cell.angle_alpha   90.00
_cell.angle_beta   90.00
_cell.angle_gamma   90.00
#
_symmetry.space_group_name_H-M   'P 1'
#
loop_
_entity.id
_entity.type
_entity.pdbx_description
1 polymer ?
#
loop_
_entity_poly.entity_id
_entity_poly.type
_entity_poly.pdbx_seq_one_letter_code
_entity_poly.pdbx_strand_id
1 'polypeptide(L)'
;MKKISTYLIIILSLSVIILGFKHYESQSQKKDLQNSIDHAFKSQIYNVIGDLSVKLDDYTYKFVISSVSNAATLAELTSYEEMNDDLDISLQDLFVKLREGKPEDLTTSRIDELREIFHIMIQNTANPDATDRLMQIAN
;
A
#
# COMPACT_ATOMS: atom_id res chain seq x y z
N MET A 1 18.14 29.18 -48.45
CA MET A 1 18.64 28.62 -47.17
C MET A 1 17.87 29.11 -45.94
N LYS A 2 17.62 30.42 -45.74
CA LYS A 2 16.89 30.94 -44.56
C LYS A 2 15.50 30.31 -44.34
N LYS A 3 14.69 30.17 -45.41
CA LYS A 3 13.34 29.58 -45.30
C LYS A 3 13.34 28.13 -44.81
N ILE A 4 14.25 27.29 -45.32
CA ILE A 4 14.38 25.88 -44.90
C ILE A 4 14.77 25.79 -43.43
N SER A 5 15.71 26.64 -42.98
CA SER A 5 16.07 26.74 -41.57
C SER A 5 14.90 27.17 -40.69
N THR A 6 14.05 28.10 -41.14
CA THR A 6 12.85 28.53 -40.41
C THR A 6 11.83 27.38 -40.29
N TYR A 7 11.57 26.63 -41.36
CA TYR A 7 10.67 25.47 -41.28
C TYR A 7 11.19 24.37 -40.36
N LEU A 8 12.50 24.11 -40.39
CA LEU A 8 13.12 23.14 -39.47
C LEU A 8 12.97 23.58 -38.00
N ILE A 9 13.17 24.86 -37.69
CA ILE A 9 12.99 25.39 -36.34
C ILE A 9 11.53 25.24 -35.88
N ILE A 10 10.56 25.54 -36.75
CA ILE A 10 9.12 25.41 -36.44
C ILE A 10 8.75 23.94 -36.20
N ILE A 11 9.24 23.01 -37.01
CA ILE A 11 8.97 21.58 -36.84
C ILE A 11 9.58 21.10 -35.52
N LEU A 12 10.83 21.49 -35.24
CA LEU A 12 11.52 21.09 -34.02
C LEU A 12 10.82 21.61 -32.76
N SER A 13 10.38 22.89 -32.77
CA SER A 13 9.65 23.45 -31.65
C SER A 13 8.30 22.78 -31.44
N LEU A 14 7.58 22.45 -32.53
CA LEU A 14 6.32 21.70 -32.44
C LEU A 14 6.55 20.29 -31.87
N SER A 15 7.61 19.60 -32.29
CA SER A 15 7.96 18.28 -31.76
C SER A 15 8.27 18.33 -30.26
N VAL A 16 9.02 19.33 -29.80
CA VAL A 16 9.31 19.52 -28.36
C VAL A 16 8.03 19.76 -27.57
N ILE A 17 7.11 20.58 -28.08
CA ILE A 17 5.82 20.83 -27.42
C ILE A 17 5.01 19.54 -27.30
N ILE A 18 4.87 18.78 -28.39
CA ILE A 18 4.11 17.52 -28.40
C ILE A 18 4.73 16.50 -27.42
N LEU A 19 6.06 16.36 -27.42
CA LEU A 19 6.76 15.46 -26.49
C LEU A 19 6.60 15.92 -25.04
N GLY A 20 6.65 17.22 -24.77
CA GLY A 20 6.41 17.81 -23.46
C GLY A 20 5.01 17.47 -22.92
N PHE A 21 3.98 17.65 -23.75
CA PHE A 21 2.60 17.28 -23.39
C PHE A 21 2.46 15.78 -23.10
N LYS A 22 3.01 14.91 -23.95
CA LYS A 22 2.97 13.46 -23.73
C LYS A 22 3.70 13.03 -22.45
N HIS A 23 4.83 13.66 -22.16
CA HIS A 23 5.57 13.38 -20.93
C HIS A 23 4.75 13.78 -19.70
N TYR A 24 4.17 14.98 -19.70
CA TYR A 24 3.31 15.46 -18.62
C TYR A 24 2.09 14.54 -18.41
N GLU A 25 1.40 14.17 -19.48
CA GLU A 25 0.25 13.25 -19.42
C GLU A 25 0.64 11.89 -18.84
N SER A 26 1.76 11.32 -19.28
CA SER A 26 2.26 10.05 -18.76
C SER A 26 2.59 10.12 -17.27
N GLN A 27 3.21 11.21 -16.81
CA GLN A 27 3.50 11.41 -15.39
C GLN A 27 2.22 11.57 -14.56
N SER A 28 1.21 12.27 -15.09
CA SER A 28 -0.10 12.38 -14.45
C SER A 28 -0.73 10.99 -14.28
N GLN A 29 -0.77 10.19 -15.34
CA GLN A 29 -1.34 8.83 -15.30
C GLN A 29 -0.64 7.93 -14.28
N LYS A 30 0.70 7.99 -14.21
CA LYS A 30 1.47 7.25 -13.20
C LYS A 30 1.11 7.67 -11.79
N LYS A 31 1.03 8.98 -11.55
CA LYS A 31 0.63 9.52 -10.25
C LYS A 31 -0.79 9.11 -9.87
N ASP A 32 -1.73 9.15 -10.81
CA ASP A 32 -3.12 8.75 -10.58
C ASP A 32 -3.23 7.26 -10.26
N LEU A 33 -2.48 6.42 -10.97
CA LEU A 33 -2.39 4.99 -10.67
C LEU A 33 -1.80 4.75 -9.27
N GLN A 34 -0.69 5.41 -8.92
CA GLN A 34 -0.09 5.28 -7.59
C GLN A 34 -1.05 5.71 -6.49
N ASN A 35 -1.72 6.86 -6.64
CA ASN A 35 -2.73 7.32 -5.69
C ASN A 35 -3.87 6.31 -5.52
N SER A 36 -4.30 5.65 -6.61
CA SER A 36 -5.33 4.60 -6.55
C SER A 36 -4.84 3.37 -5.79
N ILE A 37 -3.59 2.95 -5.98
CA ILE A 37 -2.99 1.83 -5.26
C ILE A 37 -2.89 2.17 -3.77
N ASP A 38 -2.34 3.32 -3.44
CA ASP A 38 -2.17 3.80 -2.07
C ASP A 38 -3.53 3.95 -1.35
N HIS A 39 -4.57 4.38 -2.07
CA HIS A 39 -5.92 4.46 -1.54
C HIS A 39 -6.54 3.07 -1.31
N ALA A 40 -6.37 2.16 -2.27
CA ALA A 40 -6.84 0.78 -2.13
C ALA A 40 -6.16 0.08 -0.94
N PHE A 41 -4.85 0.26 -0.78
CA PHE A 41 -4.09 -0.24 0.36
C PHE A 41 -4.64 0.29 1.69
N LYS A 42 -4.81 1.61 1.82
CA LYS A 42 -5.41 2.22 3.01
C LYS A 42 -6.81 1.70 3.31
N SER A 43 -7.62 1.45 2.27
CA SER A 43 -8.93 0.81 2.44
C SER A 43 -8.81 -0.61 3.01
N GLN A 44 -7.81 -1.40 2.62
CA GLN A 44 -7.59 -2.72 3.20
C GLN A 44 -7.14 -2.62 4.67
N ILE A 45 -6.27 -1.66 5.01
CA ILE A 45 -5.90 -1.39 6.40
C ILE A 45 -7.14 -1.02 7.24
N TYR A 46 -8.04 -0.18 6.73
CA TYR A 46 -9.32 0.10 7.38
C TYR A 46 -10.19 -1.14 7.58
N ASN A 47 -10.24 -2.04 6.58
CA ASN A 47 -10.98 -3.29 6.70
C ASN A 47 -10.40 -4.18 7.80
N VAL A 48 -9.07 -4.29 7.89
CA VAL A 48 -8.41 -5.03 8.97
C VAL A 48 -8.83 -4.49 10.35
N ILE A 49 -8.86 -3.17 10.53
CA ILE A 49 -9.33 -2.55 11.78
C ILE A 49 -10.79 -2.95 12.07
N GLY A 50 -11.66 -2.88 11.06
CA GLY A 50 -13.06 -3.27 11.17
C GLY A 50 -13.25 -4.73 11.57
N ASP A 51 -12.53 -5.63 10.90
CA ASP A 51 -12.57 -7.07 11.14
C ASP A 51 -11.99 -7.44 12.51
N LEU A 52 -10.96 -6.73 12.95
CA LEU A 52 -10.41 -6.89 14.30
C LEU A 52 -11.36 -6.35 15.37
N SER A 53 -12.27 -5.42 15.06
CA SER A 53 -13.14 -4.76 16.05
C SER A 53 -14.34 -5.59 16.48
N VAL A 54 -14.67 -6.65 15.74
CA VAL A 54 -15.73 -7.59 16.12
C VAL A 54 -15.20 -8.69 17.05
N LYS A 55 -16.10 -9.40 17.72
CA LYS A 55 -15.73 -10.58 18.50
C LYS A 55 -15.21 -11.66 17.53
N LEU A 56 -13.99 -12.12 17.75
CA LEU A 56 -13.38 -13.13 16.89
C LEU A 56 -13.89 -14.53 17.21
N ASP A 57 -14.36 -15.20 16.17
CA ASP A 57 -14.74 -16.60 16.06
C ASP A 57 -14.17 -17.16 14.74
N ASP A 58 -14.33 -18.45 14.49
CA ASP A 58 -13.81 -19.12 13.29
C ASP A 58 -14.22 -18.46 11.96
N TYR A 59 -15.38 -17.78 11.93
CA TYR A 59 -15.89 -17.15 10.72
C TYR A 59 -15.29 -15.76 10.53
N THR A 60 -15.36 -14.92 11.56
CA THR A 60 -14.82 -13.55 11.55
C THR A 60 -13.31 -13.51 11.49
N TYR A 61 -12.62 -14.51 12.05
CA TYR A 61 -11.16 -14.66 11.93
C TYR A 61 -10.71 -14.79 10.46
N LYS A 62 -11.52 -15.43 9.60
CA LYS A 62 -11.22 -15.52 8.16
C LYS A 62 -11.30 -14.17 7.46
N PHE A 63 -12.12 -13.24 7.94
CA PHE A 63 -12.13 -11.88 7.41
C PHE A 63 -10.84 -11.15 7.75
N VAL A 64 -10.36 -11.25 9.00
CA VAL A 64 -9.06 -10.69 9.39
C VAL A 64 -7.96 -11.23 8.48
N ILE A 65 -7.88 -12.56 8.30
CA ILE A 65 -6.90 -13.18 7.39
C ILE A 65 -7.03 -12.61 5.97
N SER A 66 -8.25 -12.52 5.45
CA SER A 66 -8.50 -12.03 4.09
C SER A 66 -8.08 -10.56 3.93
N SER A 67 -8.41 -9.71 4.88
CA SER A 67 -8.10 -8.27 4.84
C SER A 67 -6.60 -8.03 4.98
N VAL A 68 -5.92 -8.77 5.87
CA VAL A 68 -4.45 -8.72 5.99
C VAL A 68 -3.78 -9.24 4.71
N SER A 69 -4.26 -10.34 4.14
CA SER A 69 -3.76 -10.86 2.86
C SER A 69 -3.89 -9.86 1.71
N ASN A 70 -5.02 -9.15 1.64
CA ASN A 70 -5.25 -8.12 0.63
C ASN A 70 -4.31 -6.92 0.83
N ALA A 71 -4.09 -6.51 2.09
CA ALA A 71 -3.14 -5.45 2.41
C ALA A 71 -1.71 -5.85 2.02
N ALA A 72 -1.27 -7.06 2.40
CA ALA A 72 0.06 -7.59 2.06
C ALA A 72 0.30 -7.65 0.54
N THR A 73 -0.70 -8.10 -0.23
CA THR A 73 -0.62 -8.18 -1.70
C THR A 73 -0.42 -6.81 -2.36
N LEU A 74 -0.92 -5.75 -1.73
CA LEU A 74 -0.81 -4.39 -2.25
C LEU A 74 0.45 -3.66 -1.76
N ALA A 75 1.03 -4.08 -0.62
CA ALA A 75 2.08 -3.37 0.09
C ALA A 75 3.28 -3.00 -0.80
N GLU A 76 3.86 -4.00 -1.49
CA GLU A 76 5.00 -3.85 -2.41
C GLU A 76 4.77 -2.82 -3.53
N LEU A 77 3.50 -2.57 -3.87
CA LEU A 77 3.12 -1.64 -4.95
C LEU A 77 2.86 -0.21 -4.44
N THR A 78 2.84 -0.01 -3.12
CA THR A 78 2.53 1.29 -2.54
C THR A 78 3.73 2.23 -2.54
N SER A 79 3.46 3.53 -2.52
CA SER A 79 4.51 4.52 -2.26
C SER A 79 4.99 4.48 -0.81
N TYR A 80 4.26 3.80 0.08
CA TYR A 80 4.62 3.67 1.49
C TYR A 80 5.77 2.70 1.71
N GLU A 81 5.86 1.65 0.89
CA GLU A 81 6.99 0.70 0.90
C GLU A 81 8.32 1.40 0.61
N GLU A 82 8.35 2.30 -0.38
CA GLU A 82 9.56 3.08 -0.71
C GLU A 82 10.06 3.93 0.48
N MET A 83 9.16 4.26 1.41
CA MET A 83 9.48 5.04 2.62
C MET A 83 9.73 4.14 3.85
N ASN A 84 9.35 2.87 3.79
CA ASN A 84 9.36 1.91 4.89
C ASN A 84 9.47 0.47 4.33
N ASP A 85 10.71 0.07 4.02
CA ASP A 85 11.12 -1.11 3.22
C ASP A 85 10.79 -2.50 3.84
N ASP A 86 10.06 -2.51 4.96
CA ASP A 86 9.66 -3.74 5.67
C ASP A 86 8.12 -3.86 5.75
N LEU A 87 7.37 -2.98 5.09
CA LEU A 87 5.91 -2.94 5.19
C LEU A 87 5.28 -4.18 4.54
N ASP A 88 5.77 -4.60 3.38
CA ASP A 88 5.31 -5.79 2.68
C ASP A 88 5.62 -7.08 3.46
N ILE A 89 6.86 -7.23 3.94
CA ILE A 89 7.34 -8.36 4.72
C ILE A 89 6.55 -8.47 6.02
N SER A 90 6.37 -7.37 6.75
CA SER A 90 5.67 -7.39 8.03
C SER A 90 4.20 -7.82 7.90
N LEU A 91 3.49 -7.34 6.86
CA LEU A 91 2.11 -7.73 6.59
C LEU A 91 2.02 -9.18 6.09
N GLN A 92 2.99 -9.61 5.30
CA GLN A 92 3.07 -10.98 4.79
C GLN A 92 3.33 -11.98 5.93
N ASP A 93 4.26 -11.67 6.84
CA ASP A 93 4.55 -12.49 8.01
C ASP A 93 3.34 -12.59 8.93
N LEU A 94 2.65 -11.47 9.17
CA LEU A 94 1.40 -11.48 9.93
C LEU A 94 0.33 -12.35 9.25
N PHE A 95 0.16 -12.24 7.93
CA PHE A 95 -0.76 -13.10 7.20
C PHE A 95 -0.44 -14.58 7.38
N VAL A 96 0.84 -14.97 7.24
CA VAL A 96 1.29 -16.36 7.44
C VAL A 96 0.97 -16.82 8.87
N LYS A 97 1.30 -16.00 9.87
CA LYS A 97 1.03 -16.29 11.28
C LYS A 97 -0.46 -16.49 11.55
N LEU A 98 -1.31 -15.59 11.03
CA LEU A 98 -2.76 -15.69 11.19
C LEU A 98 -3.33 -16.93 10.49
N ARG A 99 -2.83 -17.26 9.30
CA ARG A 99 -3.28 -18.42 8.52
C ARG A 99 -2.93 -19.75 9.18
N GLU A 100 -1.77 -19.84 9.81
CA GLU A 100 -1.29 -21.05 10.49
C GLU A 100 -1.83 -21.20 11.91
N GLY A 101 -2.19 -20.09 12.55
CA GLY A 101 -2.79 -20.05 13.88
C GLY A 101 -4.30 -20.32 13.90
N LYS A 102 -4.81 -20.63 15.10
CA LYS A 102 -6.23 -20.69 15.43
C LYS A 102 -6.72 -19.37 16.01
N PRO A 103 -8.04 -19.10 16.00
CA PRO A 103 -8.62 -17.94 16.67
C PRO A 103 -8.38 -17.91 18.19
N GLU A 104 -7.92 -18.98 18.83
CA GLU A 104 -7.56 -18.95 20.26
C GLU A 104 -6.06 -18.65 20.51
N ASP A 105 -5.24 -18.57 19.45
CA ASP A 105 -3.79 -18.46 19.55
C ASP A 105 -3.30 -17.01 19.83
N LEU A 106 -1.97 -16.87 19.91
CA LEU A 106 -1.24 -15.68 20.37
C LEU A 106 -1.69 -14.35 19.72
N THR A 107 -2.02 -14.35 18.42
CA THR A 107 -2.48 -13.16 17.69
C THR A 107 -3.84 -12.66 18.17
N THR A 108 -4.71 -13.56 18.64
CA THR A 108 -6.01 -13.21 19.22
C THR A 108 -5.88 -12.72 20.66
N SER A 109 -4.85 -13.16 21.39
CA SER A 109 -4.50 -12.58 22.69
C SER A 109 -3.93 -11.15 22.58
N ARG A 110 -3.43 -10.79 21.40
CA ARG A 110 -2.84 -9.46 21.08
C ARG A 110 -3.71 -8.62 20.15
N ILE A 111 -5.02 -8.88 20.06
CA ILE A 111 -5.95 -8.13 19.19
C ILE A 111 -5.88 -6.63 19.45
N ASP A 112 -5.91 -6.22 20.72
CA ASP A 112 -5.93 -4.80 21.05
C ASP A 112 -4.64 -4.10 20.61
N GLU A 113 -3.51 -4.80 20.68
CA GLU A 113 -2.24 -4.32 20.16
C GLU A 113 -2.24 -4.25 18.62
N LEU A 114 -2.79 -5.26 17.94
CA LEU A 114 -2.95 -5.22 16.48
C LEU A 114 -3.84 -4.06 16.05
N ARG A 115 -4.97 -3.84 16.73
CA ARG A 115 -5.89 -2.71 16.45
C ARG A 115 -5.18 -1.37 16.58
N GLU A 116 -4.35 -1.23 17.62
CA GLU A 116 -3.54 -0.03 17.83
C GLU A 116 -2.53 0.17 16.70
N ILE A 117 -1.77 -0.88 16.33
CA ILE A 117 -0.79 -0.82 15.24
C ILE A 117 -1.46 -0.41 13.93
N PHE A 118 -2.57 -1.05 13.54
CA PHE A 118 -3.28 -0.70 12.32
C PHE A 118 -3.90 0.71 12.38
N HIS A 119 -4.30 1.21 13.56
CA HIS A 119 -4.67 2.61 13.74
C HIS A 119 -3.48 3.57 13.54
N ILE A 120 -2.28 3.20 13.96
CA ILE A 120 -1.09 4.01 13.68
C ILE A 120 -0.81 4.01 12.17
N MET A 121 -0.88 2.85 11.52
CA MET A 121 -0.68 2.73 10.07
C MET A 121 -1.70 3.52 9.25
N ILE A 122 -2.93 3.71 9.73
CA ILE A 122 -3.88 4.53 8.98
C ILE A 122 -3.60 6.03 9.09
N GLN A 123 -3.06 6.47 10.23
CA GLN A 123 -2.65 7.86 10.46
C GLN A 123 -1.34 8.18 9.73
N ASN A 124 -0.38 7.27 9.80
CA ASN A 124 0.90 7.34 9.12
C ASN A 124 1.28 5.96 8.58
N THR A 125 1.04 5.75 7.29
CA THR A 125 1.15 4.43 6.65
C THR A 125 2.57 3.97 6.44
N ALA A 126 3.52 4.90 6.37
CA ALA A 126 4.95 4.61 6.31
C ALA A 126 5.61 4.69 7.70
N ASN A 127 4.88 4.36 8.78
CA ASN A 127 5.43 4.41 10.13
C ASN A 127 6.28 3.15 10.42
N PRO A 128 7.62 3.27 10.55
CA PRO A 128 8.48 2.13 10.79
C PRO A 128 8.23 1.47 12.15
N ASP A 129 7.91 2.25 13.20
CA ASP A 129 7.61 1.68 14.52
C ASP A 129 6.36 0.78 14.48
N ALA A 130 5.37 1.12 13.65
CA ALA A 130 4.18 0.30 13.47
C ALA A 130 4.53 -1.03 12.77
N THR A 131 5.36 -0.96 11.73
CA THR A 131 5.89 -2.12 11.00
C THR A 131 6.72 -3.04 11.90
N ASP A 132 7.64 -2.48 12.69
CA ASP A 132 8.46 -3.23 13.65
C ASP A 132 7.61 -3.96 14.69
N ARG A 133 6.59 -3.29 15.24
CA ARG A 133 5.65 -3.90 16.19
C ARG A 133 4.83 -5.02 15.54
N LEU A 134 4.45 -4.86 14.27
CA LEU A 134 3.75 -5.89 13.51
C LEU A 134 4.63 -7.15 13.35
N MET A 135 5.91 -6.97 13.00
CA MET A 135 6.89 -8.06 12.91
C MET A 135 7.09 -8.77 14.24
N GLN A 136 7.10 -8.05 15.36
CA GLN A 136 7.19 -8.63 16.71
C GLN A 136 5.94 -9.42 17.13
N ILE A 137 4.80 -9.23 16.46
CA ILE A 137 3.61 -10.05 16.65
C ILE A 137 3.66 -11.30 15.78
N ALA A 138 4.15 -11.14 14.55
CA ALA A 138 4.19 -12.22 13.57
C ALA A 138 5.26 -13.29 13.89
N ASN A 139 6.42 -12.87 14.38
CA ASN A 139 7.51 -13.75 14.81
C ASN A 139 7.27 -14.31 16.22
#